data_AF-A0A9N8PJ82-F1
#
_entry.id   AF-A0A9N8PJ82-F1
#
_cell.length_a   1.000
_cell.length_b   1.000
_cell.length_c   1.000
_cell.angle_alpha   90.00
_cell.angle_beta   90.00
_cell.angle_gamma   90.00
#
_symmetry.space_group_name_H-M   'P 1'
#
loop_
_entity.id
_entity.type
_entity.pdbx_description
1 polymer ?
#
loop_
_entity_poly.entity_id
_entity_poly.type
_entity_poly.pdbx_seq_one_letter_code
_entity_poly.pdbx_strand_id
1 'polypeptide(L)'
;MLPLQRNHILFATLLVFIFITLYHLLPQTQETTLHSTTHNENEAAAKRLKNPELHVLLPTTIGDVNLCKTMLSAKAMGYPEPVILGWGDTFDTWYLLAGGSHLAKISRVLEYLESMSPEQEDDLVLMMDAFDIWFQLPPETLIERYYSINEKADKRISERMGKAAEVENIKQTIIFGAGKRCAPNQLHSIACYPVPASPVPDDIYGANTDTIMGHNPHTSHRQRYLNSGYIIGPVKDMREMFRTAWDIVQNWPTPSPDDNGSGSMDLVYHASDQSVFAIVFGQQEYQREVLRRRHSSSWTWQHKKTSPVNKIEGTVIQDILNPAFTHEKMEALEGRSYEYGIGLDYFSDLGHQTANSEKDSMWMRYDDSPDVFLDKTRGDNRNDFDCEYQGDYKIPSDMKMYDETTLLPNKRNWEHVNLYTHLCMGTIPVMAHFNSPGQKAAREYYWPLFWVQQYGKWIVENSERLGRGRMGATAWKKDEQPQFLDWDTLCPAEYSEELYRGSDLALS
;
A
#
# COMPACT_ATOMS: atom_id res chain seq x y z
N MET A 1 54.30 -41.57 42.96
CA MET A 1 52.86 -41.22 43.14
C MET A 1 52.77 -39.72 43.29
N LEU A 2 51.76 -39.05 42.70
CA LEU A 2 51.50 -37.58 42.66
C LEU A 2 51.89 -36.82 41.38
N PRO A 3 51.46 -37.26 40.18
CA PRO A 3 51.04 -36.27 39.16
C PRO A 3 49.60 -36.45 38.67
N LEU A 4 48.98 -37.64 38.86
CA LEU A 4 47.62 -37.91 38.38
C LEU A 4 46.52 -37.21 39.21
N GLN A 5 46.71 -37.00 40.51
CA GLN A 5 45.68 -36.40 41.38
C GLN A 5 45.46 -34.90 41.13
N ARG A 6 46.44 -34.17 40.60
CA ARG A 6 46.32 -32.71 40.40
C ARG A 6 45.42 -32.35 39.22
N ASN A 7 45.39 -33.18 38.17
CA ASN A 7 44.54 -32.95 37.00
C ASN A 7 43.07 -33.26 37.27
N HIS A 8 42.76 -34.23 38.14
CA HIS A 8 41.38 -34.53 38.53
C HIS A 8 40.77 -33.43 39.41
N ILE A 9 41.56 -32.80 40.28
CA ILE A 9 41.08 -31.69 41.11
C ILE A 9 40.80 -30.44 40.25
N LEU A 10 41.68 -30.12 39.30
CA LEU A 10 41.47 -28.99 38.37
C LEU A 10 40.24 -29.20 37.47
N PHE A 11 40.00 -30.42 37.01
CA PHE A 11 38.83 -30.74 36.19
C PHE A 11 37.53 -30.69 37.00
N ALA A 12 37.56 -31.15 38.26
CA ALA A 12 36.42 -31.06 39.17
C ALA A 12 36.08 -29.60 39.52
N THR A 13 37.08 -28.75 39.76
CA THR A 13 36.85 -27.33 40.02
C THR A 13 36.28 -26.59 38.81
N LEU A 14 36.69 -26.96 37.59
CA LEU A 14 36.15 -26.39 36.36
C LEU A 14 34.67 -26.76 36.17
N LEU A 15 34.31 -28.02 36.40
CA LEU A 15 32.92 -28.50 36.29
C LEU A 15 32.00 -27.85 37.33
N VAL A 16 32.46 -27.63 38.56
CA VAL A 16 31.69 -26.92 39.59
C VAL A 16 31.47 -25.46 39.19
N PHE A 17 32.48 -24.78 38.64
CA PHE A 17 32.34 -23.41 38.16
C PHE A 17 31.35 -23.29 36.99
N ILE A 18 31.36 -24.24 36.07
CA ILE A 18 30.41 -24.33 34.95
C ILE A 18 28.97 -24.57 35.45
N PHE A 19 28.80 -25.45 36.45
CA PHE A 19 27.48 -25.71 37.04
C PHE A 19 26.92 -24.49 37.78
N ILE A 20 27.74 -23.76 38.54
CA ILE A 20 27.32 -22.55 39.26
C ILE A 20 26.96 -21.43 38.28
N THR A 21 27.73 -21.25 37.20
CA THR A 21 27.42 -20.25 36.17
C THR A 21 26.15 -20.60 35.39
N LEU A 22 25.93 -21.86 35.03
CA LEU A 22 24.66 -22.31 34.42
C LEU A 22 23.46 -22.16 35.37
N TYR A 23 23.63 -22.42 36.67
CA TYR A 23 22.57 -22.24 37.67
C TYR A 23 22.15 -20.77 37.83
N HIS A 24 23.08 -19.83 37.72
CA HIS A 24 22.77 -18.39 37.76
C HIS A 24 22.27 -17.81 36.43
N LEU A 25 22.45 -18.52 35.31
CA LEU A 25 21.98 -18.11 33.99
C LEU A 25 20.64 -18.75 33.57
N LEU A 26 20.17 -19.77 34.29
CA LEU A 26 18.83 -20.31 34.14
C LEU A 26 17.81 -19.38 34.83
N PRO A 27 16.76 -18.93 34.13
CA PRO A 27 15.75 -18.06 34.73
C PRO A 27 15.05 -18.79 35.87
N GLN A 28 15.20 -18.23 37.08
CA GLN A 28 14.47 -18.67 38.27
C GLN A 28 12.99 -18.33 38.06
N THR A 29 12.15 -19.36 37.88
CA THR A 29 10.69 -19.19 37.89
C THR A 29 10.26 -18.69 39.27
N GLN A 30 9.91 -17.41 39.38
CA GLN A 30 9.19 -16.91 40.54
C GLN A 30 7.73 -17.37 40.46
N GLU A 31 7.32 -18.21 41.42
CA GLU A 31 5.92 -18.38 41.78
C GLU A 31 5.42 -17.05 42.37
N THR A 32 4.70 -16.27 41.58
CA THR A 32 4.01 -15.07 42.09
C THR A 32 2.62 -15.48 42.55
N THR A 33 2.46 -15.49 43.87
CA THR A 33 1.22 -15.65 44.61
C THR A 33 0.10 -14.76 44.09
N LEU A 34 -1.05 -15.38 43.82
CA LEU A 34 -2.33 -14.78 43.45
C LEU A 34 -2.89 -13.94 44.62
N HIS A 35 -2.72 -12.62 44.57
CA HIS A 35 -3.49 -11.69 45.40
C HIS A 35 -4.62 -11.06 44.59
N SER A 36 -5.84 -11.40 44.97
CA SER A 36 -7.11 -10.89 44.46
C SER A 36 -7.28 -9.40 44.78
N THR A 37 -7.23 -8.55 43.76
CA THR A 37 -7.73 -7.16 43.78
C THR A 37 -8.80 -6.99 42.71
N THR A 38 -10.01 -7.49 43.01
CA THR A 38 -11.20 -7.54 42.14
C THR A 38 -11.94 -6.20 42.02
N HIS A 39 -11.23 -5.08 41.85
CA HIS A 39 -11.91 -3.79 41.60
C HIS A 39 -11.32 -2.90 40.49
N ASN A 40 -10.18 -3.25 39.87
CA ASN A 40 -9.61 -2.51 38.74
C ASN A 40 -9.58 -3.29 37.41
N GLU A 41 -9.93 -4.57 37.40
CA GLU A 41 -9.93 -5.38 36.17
C GLU A 41 -11.11 -5.04 35.25
N ASN A 42 -12.20 -4.48 35.76
CA ASN A 42 -13.39 -4.18 34.94
C ASN A 42 -13.26 -2.91 34.09
N GLU A 43 -12.48 -1.90 34.50
CA GLU A 43 -12.18 -0.74 33.64
C GLU A 43 -11.06 -1.04 32.63
N ALA A 44 -10.06 -1.84 33.00
CA ALA A 44 -9.00 -2.28 32.09
C ALA A 44 -9.50 -3.34 31.09
N ALA A 45 -10.46 -4.20 31.48
CA ALA A 45 -11.12 -5.16 30.60
C ALA A 45 -12.24 -4.52 29.75
N ALA A 46 -12.84 -3.40 30.17
CA ALA A 46 -13.70 -2.59 29.29
C ALA A 46 -12.91 -1.86 28.20
N LYS A 47 -11.59 -1.70 28.39
CA LYS A 47 -10.62 -1.29 27.37
C LYS A 47 -10.12 -2.44 26.49
N ARG A 48 -10.66 -3.67 26.64
CA ARG A 48 -10.39 -4.77 25.69
C ARG A 48 -11.03 -4.46 24.34
N LEU A 49 -10.15 -4.13 23.40
CA LEU A 49 -10.24 -4.30 21.96
C LEU A 49 -11.62 -4.00 21.36
N LYS A 50 -11.92 -2.72 21.15
CA LYS A 50 -12.63 -2.37 19.92
C LYS A 50 -11.69 -2.80 18.79
N ASN A 51 -12.13 -3.72 17.91
CA ASN A 51 -11.39 -3.94 16.68
C ASN A 51 -11.31 -2.60 15.96
N PRO A 52 -10.13 -2.17 15.48
CA PRO A 52 -10.00 -0.86 14.87
C PRO A 52 -10.97 -0.74 13.70
N GLU A 53 -11.72 0.37 13.64
CA GLU A 53 -12.66 0.60 12.55
C GLU A 53 -11.89 0.97 11.28
N LEU A 54 -12.42 0.56 10.13
CA LEU A 54 -11.90 0.98 8.83
C LEU A 54 -12.67 2.22 8.35
N HIS A 55 -11.94 3.27 8.00
CA HIS A 55 -12.47 4.49 7.38
C HIS A 55 -12.00 4.53 5.92
N VAL A 56 -12.92 4.72 4.97
CA VAL A 56 -12.59 4.84 3.54
C VAL A 56 -12.74 6.29 3.12
N LEU A 57 -11.65 6.94 2.74
CA LEU A 57 -11.62 8.36 2.39
C LEU A 57 -11.44 8.54 0.87
N LEU A 58 -12.35 9.30 0.26
CA LEU A 58 -12.36 9.63 -1.16
C LEU A 58 -12.22 11.15 -1.35
N PRO A 59 -11.01 11.68 -1.54
CA PRO A 59 -10.82 13.10 -1.82
C PRO A 59 -11.36 13.45 -3.21
N THR A 60 -12.47 14.18 -3.27
CA THR A 60 -13.06 14.68 -4.51
C THR A 60 -14.02 15.84 -4.25
N THR A 61 -14.11 16.76 -5.20
CA THR A 61 -15.02 17.90 -5.16
C THR A 61 -16.29 17.69 -5.96
N ILE A 62 -16.31 16.72 -6.88
CA ILE A 62 -17.36 16.53 -7.88
C ILE A 62 -17.80 15.07 -7.99
N GLY A 63 -19.01 14.89 -8.49
CA GLY A 63 -19.51 13.60 -8.98
C GLY A 63 -19.00 13.32 -10.39
N ASP A 64 -18.78 12.05 -10.68
CA ASP A 64 -18.44 11.54 -12.02
C ASP A 64 -18.87 10.08 -12.09
N VAL A 65 -19.15 9.58 -13.29
CA VAL A 65 -19.53 8.17 -13.48
C VAL A 65 -18.49 7.20 -12.92
N ASN A 66 -17.21 7.56 -12.92
CA ASN A 66 -16.18 6.70 -12.36
C ASN A 66 -16.16 6.73 -10.83
N LEU A 67 -16.57 7.82 -10.16
CA LEU A 67 -16.83 7.81 -8.71
C LEU A 67 -17.92 6.78 -8.38
N CYS A 68 -18.96 6.73 -9.21
CA CYS A 68 -20.03 5.75 -9.06
C CYS A 68 -19.55 4.31 -9.23
N LYS A 69 -18.61 4.05 -10.16
CA LYS A 69 -17.98 2.73 -10.31
C LYS A 69 -17.20 2.33 -9.04
N THR A 70 -16.39 3.26 -8.50
CA THR A 70 -15.66 3.07 -7.25
C THR A 70 -16.60 2.76 -6.08
N MET A 71 -17.61 3.61 -5.85
CA MET A 71 -18.60 3.44 -4.77
C MET A 71 -19.42 2.16 -4.90
N LEU A 72 -19.85 1.83 -6.12
CA LEU A 72 -20.60 0.61 -6.39
C LEU A 72 -19.75 -0.63 -6.07
N SER A 73 -18.48 -0.64 -6.47
CA SER A 73 -17.55 -1.74 -6.17
C SER A 73 -17.26 -1.88 -4.68
N ALA A 74 -17.04 -0.75 -3.98
CA ALA A 74 -16.85 -0.73 -2.53
C ALA A 74 -18.07 -1.32 -1.81
N LYS A 75 -19.29 -0.88 -2.18
CA LYS A 75 -20.52 -1.40 -1.58
C LYS A 75 -20.75 -2.86 -1.93
N ALA A 76 -20.47 -3.26 -3.17
CA ALA A 76 -20.57 -4.66 -3.58
C ALA A 76 -19.76 -5.56 -2.64
N MET A 77 -18.58 -5.08 -2.21
CA MET A 77 -17.64 -5.78 -1.33
C MET A 77 -17.90 -5.62 0.17
N GLY A 78 -18.89 -4.81 0.56
CA GLY A 78 -19.23 -4.62 1.98
C GLY A 78 -18.32 -3.64 2.70
N TYR A 79 -17.60 -2.76 1.97
CA TYR A 79 -16.84 -1.68 2.60
C TYR A 79 -17.75 -0.73 3.38
N PRO A 80 -17.21 -0.07 4.43
CA PRO A 80 -17.92 0.95 5.16
C PRO A 80 -18.31 2.11 4.24
N GLU A 81 -19.28 2.91 4.69
CA GLU A 81 -19.70 4.11 3.97
C GLU A 81 -18.50 5.02 3.68
N PRO A 82 -18.21 5.33 2.40
CA PRO A 82 -17.09 6.21 2.07
C PRO A 82 -17.33 7.63 2.59
N VAL A 83 -16.25 8.29 3.00
CA VAL A 83 -16.22 9.70 3.37
C VAL A 83 -15.60 10.50 2.23
N ILE A 84 -16.40 11.35 1.59
CA ILE A 84 -15.93 12.27 0.56
C ILE A 84 -15.37 13.52 1.23
N LEU A 85 -14.14 13.89 0.86
CA LEU A 85 -13.45 15.04 1.41
C LEU A 85 -13.34 16.14 0.35
N GLY A 86 -13.87 17.33 0.65
CA GLY A 86 -13.83 18.50 -0.24
C GLY A 86 -15.01 18.64 -1.20
N TRP A 87 -16.14 17.94 -0.97
CA TRP A 87 -17.32 18.03 -1.85
C TRP A 87 -17.77 19.48 -2.08
N GLY A 88 -17.89 19.90 -3.34
CA GLY A 88 -18.30 21.25 -3.72
C GLY A 88 -17.24 22.35 -3.53
N ASP A 89 -16.03 22.03 -3.06
CA ASP A 89 -14.93 22.98 -3.03
C ASP A 89 -14.45 23.33 -4.44
N THR A 90 -14.06 24.59 -4.64
CA THR A 90 -13.49 25.09 -5.90
C THR A 90 -11.98 25.26 -5.77
N PHE A 91 -11.22 24.57 -6.63
CA PHE A 91 -9.76 24.69 -6.71
C PHE A 91 -9.38 25.35 -8.04
N ASP A 92 -9.22 26.67 -8.02
CA ASP A 92 -8.96 27.49 -9.23
C ASP A 92 -7.63 28.26 -9.13
N THR A 93 -6.62 27.67 -8.48
CA THR A 93 -5.31 28.30 -8.35
C THR A 93 -4.51 28.06 -9.63
N TRP A 94 -4.49 29.04 -10.52
CA TRP A 94 -3.97 28.92 -11.89
C TRP A 94 -2.52 28.43 -12.05
N TYR A 95 -1.68 28.61 -11.03
CA TYR A 95 -0.27 28.17 -11.04
C TYR A 95 -0.06 26.80 -10.37
N LEU A 96 -1.11 26.19 -9.82
CA LEU A 96 -1.06 24.86 -9.23
C LEU A 96 -1.64 23.82 -10.21
N LEU A 97 -1.05 22.63 -10.23
CA LEU A 97 -1.58 21.51 -11.00
C LEU A 97 -3.04 21.23 -10.61
N ALA A 98 -3.88 21.05 -11.64
CA ALA A 98 -5.32 20.86 -11.49
C ALA A 98 -5.99 21.90 -10.55
N GLY A 99 -5.49 23.15 -10.57
CA GLY A 99 -6.04 24.25 -9.78
C GLY A 99 -5.75 24.16 -8.28
N GLY A 100 -4.91 23.21 -7.86
CA GLY A 100 -4.59 22.92 -6.45
C GLY A 100 -5.28 21.69 -5.88
N SER A 101 -6.09 20.97 -6.66
CA SER A 101 -6.84 19.80 -6.18
C SER A 101 -5.96 18.64 -5.70
N HIS A 102 -4.80 18.41 -6.33
CA HIS A 102 -3.82 17.42 -5.85
C HIS A 102 -3.29 17.77 -4.46
N LEU A 103 -2.99 19.05 -4.20
CA LEU A 103 -2.54 19.50 -2.89
C LEU A 103 -3.68 19.51 -1.87
N ALA A 104 -4.92 19.75 -2.34
CA ALA A 104 -6.11 19.63 -1.51
C ALA A 104 -6.34 18.19 -1.02
N LYS A 105 -5.93 17.17 -1.78
CA LYS A 105 -5.92 15.78 -1.32
C LYS A 105 -5.15 15.62 -0.02
N ILE A 106 -4.00 16.30 0.11
CA ILE A 106 -3.19 16.29 1.34
C ILE A 106 -3.88 17.06 2.45
N SER A 107 -4.26 18.32 2.19
CA SER A 107 -4.82 19.18 3.25
C SER A 107 -6.16 18.69 3.77
N ARG A 108 -7.08 18.25 2.90
CA ARG A 108 -8.41 17.77 3.31
C ARG A 108 -8.35 16.46 4.09
N VAL A 109 -7.45 15.54 3.71
CA VAL A 109 -7.22 14.32 4.48
C VAL A 109 -6.58 14.63 5.82
N LEU A 110 -5.61 15.56 5.88
CA LEU A 110 -5.02 15.99 7.15
C LEU A 110 -6.08 16.60 8.08
N GLU A 111 -6.94 17.49 7.56
CA GLU A 111 -8.04 18.09 8.34
C GLU A 111 -8.96 17.01 8.93
N TYR A 112 -9.31 15.99 8.14
CA TYR A 112 -10.10 14.86 8.62
C TYR A 112 -9.37 14.10 9.74
N LEU A 113 -8.11 13.71 9.52
CA LEU A 113 -7.29 12.97 10.50
C LEU A 113 -7.11 13.75 11.81
N GLU A 114 -6.97 15.08 11.75
CA GLU A 114 -6.88 15.96 12.93
C GLU A 114 -8.20 16.12 13.68
N SER A 115 -9.33 15.87 13.02
CA SER A 115 -10.66 15.89 13.66
C SER A 115 -10.99 14.62 14.44
N MET A 116 -10.30 13.51 14.16
CA MET A 116 -10.53 12.21 14.81
C MET A 116 -10.02 12.21 16.26
N SER A 117 -10.77 11.56 17.16
CA SER A 117 -10.46 11.58 18.59
C SER A 117 -9.27 10.68 18.95
N PRO A 118 -8.67 10.85 20.14
CA PRO A 118 -7.58 9.97 20.61
C PRO A 118 -7.97 8.49 20.68
N GLU A 119 -9.24 8.17 20.91
CA GLU A 119 -9.76 6.79 20.94
C GLU A 119 -9.75 6.12 19.56
N GLN A 120 -9.62 6.90 18.50
CA GLN A 120 -9.60 6.43 17.11
C GLN A 120 -8.17 6.36 16.55
N GLU A 121 -7.12 6.56 17.37
CA GLU A 121 -5.73 6.57 16.90
C GLU A 121 -5.29 5.26 16.22
N ASP A 122 -5.87 4.14 16.67
CA ASP A 122 -5.58 2.80 16.14
C ASP A 122 -6.50 2.40 14.97
N ASP A 123 -7.58 3.17 14.70
CA ASP A 123 -8.47 2.93 13.54
C ASP A 123 -7.66 2.94 12.25
N LEU A 124 -8.04 2.10 11.28
CA LEU A 124 -7.40 2.07 9.97
C LEU A 124 -8.07 3.07 9.04
N VAL A 125 -7.27 3.82 8.30
CA VAL A 125 -7.72 4.72 7.25
C VAL A 125 -7.20 4.21 5.92
N LEU A 126 -8.11 3.94 4.98
CA LEU A 126 -7.81 3.76 3.56
C LEU A 126 -8.16 5.05 2.83
N MET A 127 -7.14 5.82 2.45
CA MET A 127 -7.28 6.95 1.53
C MET A 127 -7.01 6.45 0.11
N MET A 128 -7.83 6.87 -0.86
CA MET A 128 -7.64 6.45 -2.25
C MET A 128 -8.20 7.43 -3.27
N ASP A 129 -7.72 7.34 -4.52
CA ASP A 129 -8.27 8.07 -5.66
C ASP A 129 -9.71 7.64 -5.94
N ALA A 130 -10.56 8.63 -6.15
CA ALA A 130 -12.01 8.43 -6.18
C ALA A 130 -12.52 7.90 -7.53
N PHE A 131 -11.76 8.08 -8.62
CA PHE A 131 -12.26 7.95 -9.99
C PHE A 131 -11.67 6.78 -10.78
N ASP A 132 -10.65 6.09 -10.28
CA ASP A 132 -9.95 5.08 -11.09
C ASP A 132 -9.49 3.87 -10.29
N ILE A 133 -10.07 3.64 -9.10
CA ILE A 133 -9.83 2.44 -8.32
C ILE A 133 -11.12 1.66 -8.10
N TRP A 134 -11.11 0.37 -8.41
CA TRP A 134 -12.26 -0.52 -8.18
C TRP A 134 -11.90 -1.62 -7.19
N PHE A 135 -12.77 -1.82 -6.21
CA PHE A 135 -12.68 -2.90 -5.22
C PHE A 135 -13.23 -4.20 -5.80
N GLN A 136 -12.46 -5.28 -5.72
CA GLN A 136 -12.95 -6.61 -6.12
C GLN A 136 -12.97 -7.65 -5.00
N LEU A 137 -12.30 -7.39 -3.86
CA LEU A 137 -12.30 -8.26 -2.68
C LEU A 137 -12.85 -7.54 -1.43
N PRO A 138 -13.33 -8.28 -0.41
CA PRO A 138 -13.91 -7.71 0.83
C PRO A 138 -12.91 -6.95 1.72
N PRO A 139 -13.39 -6.05 2.60
CA PRO A 139 -12.54 -5.29 3.52
C PRO A 139 -11.76 -6.17 4.49
N GLU A 140 -12.25 -7.36 4.83
CA GLU A 140 -11.53 -8.25 5.72
C GLU A 140 -10.27 -8.83 5.06
N THR A 141 -10.33 -9.18 3.76
CA THR A 141 -9.15 -9.57 2.98
C THR A 141 -8.14 -8.42 2.89
N LEU A 142 -8.62 -7.18 2.71
CA LEU A 142 -7.77 -5.98 2.76
C LEU A 142 -7.02 -5.88 4.09
N ILE A 143 -7.73 -6.01 5.21
CA ILE A 143 -7.17 -5.86 6.56
C ILE A 143 -6.17 -6.98 6.85
N GLU A 144 -6.49 -8.23 6.51
CA GLU A 144 -5.58 -9.35 6.69
C GLU A 144 -4.28 -9.16 5.89
N ARG A 145 -4.41 -8.78 4.61
CA ARG A 145 -3.25 -8.52 3.75
C ARG A 145 -2.44 -7.31 4.22
N TYR A 146 -3.09 -6.26 4.72
CA TYR A 146 -2.40 -5.11 5.32
C TYR A 146 -1.46 -5.55 6.45
N TYR A 147 -1.93 -6.38 7.39
CA TYR A 147 -1.10 -6.88 8.48
C TYR A 147 0.00 -7.84 7.98
N SER A 148 -0.32 -8.71 7.01
CA SER A 148 0.66 -9.62 6.38
C SER A 148 1.79 -8.87 5.66
N ILE A 149 1.48 -7.79 4.94
CA ILE A 149 2.48 -6.95 4.27
C ILE A 149 3.39 -6.28 5.28
N ASN A 150 2.83 -5.72 6.37
CA ASN A 150 3.60 -5.08 7.43
C ASN A 150 4.52 -6.09 8.15
N GLU A 151 4.04 -7.29 8.49
CA GLU A 151 4.87 -8.34 9.09
C GLU A 151 6.05 -8.73 8.18
N LYS A 152 5.79 -8.97 6.89
CA LYS A 152 6.84 -9.26 5.90
C LYS A 152 7.82 -8.09 5.76
N ALA A 153 7.34 -6.85 5.83
CA ALA A 153 8.16 -5.65 5.75
C ALA A 153 9.06 -5.48 6.99
N ASP A 154 8.53 -5.67 8.19
CA ASP A 154 9.27 -5.57 9.44
C ASP A 154 10.41 -6.59 9.49
N LYS A 155 10.18 -7.81 8.98
CA LYS A 155 11.24 -8.80 8.79
C LYS A 155 12.35 -8.28 7.87
N ARG A 156 12.00 -7.73 6.69
CA ARG A 156 12.98 -7.17 5.74
C ARG A 156 13.73 -5.96 6.34
N ILE A 157 13.03 -5.10 7.08
CA ILE A 157 13.61 -3.95 7.78
C ILE A 157 14.63 -4.43 8.81
N SER A 158 14.27 -5.40 9.65
CA SER A 158 15.16 -6.01 10.64
C SER A 158 16.40 -6.63 10.00
N GLU A 159 16.25 -7.40 8.92
CA GLU A 159 17.36 -8.01 8.19
C GLU A 159 18.30 -6.95 7.56
N ARG A 160 17.73 -5.91 6.95
CA ARG A 160 18.49 -4.82 6.31
C ARG A 160 19.23 -3.97 7.32
N MET A 161 18.53 -3.53 8.37
CA MET A 161 19.00 -2.52 9.32
C MET A 161 19.78 -3.12 10.51
N GLY A 162 19.57 -4.40 10.81
CA GLY A 162 20.18 -5.06 11.96
C GLY A 162 19.80 -4.36 13.26
N LYS A 163 20.79 -4.12 14.14
CA LYS A 163 20.58 -3.49 15.46
C LYS A 163 19.87 -2.13 15.38
N ALA A 164 20.02 -1.38 14.29
CA ALA A 164 19.35 -0.09 14.12
C ALA A 164 17.82 -0.23 14.17
N ALA A 165 17.24 -1.29 13.58
CA ALA A 165 15.79 -1.49 13.60
C ALA A 165 15.25 -1.64 15.02
N GLU A 166 15.94 -2.43 15.86
CA GLU A 166 15.54 -2.65 17.26
C GLU A 166 15.75 -1.41 18.13
N VAL A 167 16.94 -0.80 18.06
CA VAL A 167 17.30 0.36 18.92
C VAL A 167 16.47 1.59 18.61
N GLU A 168 16.17 1.84 17.33
CA GLU A 168 15.40 3.00 16.88
C GLU A 168 13.90 2.68 16.74
N ASN A 169 13.49 1.42 16.98
CA ASN A 169 12.11 0.93 16.84
C ASN A 169 11.51 1.22 15.45
N ILE A 170 12.25 0.87 14.40
CA ILE A 170 11.85 1.07 13.00
C ILE A 170 10.95 -0.07 12.55
N LYS A 171 9.77 0.26 12.05
CA LYS A 171 8.75 -0.67 11.53
C LYS A 171 7.95 -0.03 10.41
N GLN A 172 7.23 -0.84 9.63
CA GLN A 172 6.26 -0.37 8.66
C GLN A 172 4.85 -0.37 9.26
N THR A 173 4.12 0.73 9.10
CA THR A 173 2.72 0.87 9.52
C THR A 173 1.84 1.53 8.47
N ILE A 174 2.43 2.21 7.48
CA ILE A 174 1.70 2.84 6.38
C ILE A 174 2.10 2.15 5.08
N ILE A 175 1.12 1.74 4.29
CA ILE A 175 1.30 1.10 2.98
C ILE A 175 0.78 2.02 1.89
N PHE A 176 1.66 2.36 0.95
CA PHE A 176 1.30 3.00 -0.32
C PHE A 176 1.26 1.96 -1.45
N GLY A 177 0.62 2.33 -2.56
CA GLY A 177 0.79 1.60 -3.82
C GLY A 177 2.25 1.57 -4.27
N ALA A 178 2.62 0.54 -5.03
CA ALA A 178 3.96 0.40 -5.62
C ALA A 178 3.89 0.49 -7.15
N GLY A 179 4.55 1.50 -7.74
CA GLY A 179 4.69 1.70 -9.18
C GLY A 179 6.09 1.36 -9.70
N LYS A 180 6.22 1.28 -11.03
CA LYS A 180 7.46 0.90 -11.73
C LYS A 180 8.39 2.05 -12.10
N ARG A 181 7.88 3.28 -12.01
CA ARG A 181 8.59 4.51 -12.38
C ARG A 181 8.64 5.46 -11.19
N CYS A 182 9.80 6.07 -10.94
CA CYS A 182 9.87 7.22 -10.05
C CYS A 182 9.31 8.41 -10.82
N ALA A 183 8.02 8.70 -10.64
CA ALA A 183 7.35 9.81 -11.30
C ALA A 183 6.47 10.55 -10.28
N PRO A 184 6.33 11.88 -10.41
CA PRO A 184 6.95 12.71 -11.43
C PRO A 184 8.45 12.94 -11.19
N ASN A 185 9.01 12.57 -10.02
CA ASN A 185 10.37 12.89 -9.54
C ASN A 185 11.55 12.41 -10.41
N GLN A 186 12.64 13.20 -10.42
CA GLN A 186 13.86 12.87 -11.16
C GLN A 186 14.69 11.85 -10.37
N LEU A 187 15.31 10.89 -11.05
CA LEU A 187 16.06 9.80 -10.42
C LEU A 187 17.15 10.25 -9.43
N HIS A 188 17.71 11.44 -9.63
CA HIS A 188 18.76 12.01 -8.78
C HIS A 188 18.24 12.76 -7.54
N SER A 189 16.93 12.92 -7.38
CA SER A 189 16.31 13.60 -6.24
C SER A 189 16.18 12.68 -5.03
N ILE A 190 16.01 13.27 -3.84
CA ILE A 190 15.83 12.51 -2.60
C ILE A 190 14.63 11.56 -2.65
N ALA A 191 13.64 11.85 -3.49
CA ALA A 191 12.45 11.02 -3.68
C ALA A 191 12.74 9.68 -4.38
N CYS A 192 13.86 9.55 -5.08
CA CYS A 192 14.14 8.39 -5.95
C CYS A 192 15.39 7.60 -5.55
N TYR A 193 16.55 8.25 -5.40
CA TYR A 193 17.81 7.51 -5.22
C TYR A 193 17.94 6.71 -3.92
N PRO A 194 17.35 7.14 -2.77
CA PRO A 194 17.43 6.37 -1.53
C PRO A 194 16.47 5.17 -1.48
N VAL A 195 15.47 5.12 -2.38
CA VAL A 195 14.43 4.09 -2.37
C VAL A 195 15.09 2.70 -2.44
N PRO A 196 14.76 1.77 -1.53
CA PRO A 196 15.37 0.45 -1.48
C PRO A 196 15.08 -0.36 -2.76
N ALA A 197 15.87 -1.42 -2.97
CA ALA A 197 15.59 -2.38 -4.03
C ALA A 197 14.25 -3.09 -3.78
N SER A 198 13.54 -3.41 -4.87
CA SER A 198 12.29 -4.16 -4.81
C SER A 198 12.52 -5.58 -4.26
N PRO A 199 11.67 -6.08 -3.34
CA PRO A 199 11.72 -7.47 -2.88
C PRO A 199 11.07 -8.45 -3.87
N VAL A 200 10.48 -7.97 -4.96
CA VAL A 200 9.94 -8.79 -6.05
C VAL A 200 11.08 -9.58 -6.71
N PRO A 201 10.85 -10.85 -7.13
CA PRO A 201 11.89 -11.68 -7.77
C PRO A 201 12.62 -10.95 -8.90
N ASP A 202 13.94 -11.12 -8.97
CA ASP A 202 14.82 -10.45 -9.93
C ASP A 202 14.72 -11.01 -11.36
N ASP A 203 13.88 -12.02 -11.55
CA ASP A 203 13.57 -12.70 -12.81
C ASP A 203 12.07 -12.68 -13.14
N ILE A 204 11.27 -11.80 -12.54
CA ILE A 204 9.81 -11.76 -12.75
C ILE A 204 9.40 -11.54 -14.23
N TYR A 205 10.23 -10.86 -15.03
CA TYR A 205 10.12 -10.74 -16.49
C TYR A 205 11.23 -11.54 -17.22
N GLY A 206 11.75 -12.60 -16.60
CA GLY A 206 12.92 -13.35 -17.06
C GLY A 206 14.14 -12.45 -17.22
N ALA A 207 14.87 -12.61 -18.33
CA ALA A 207 16.06 -11.83 -18.64
C ALA A 207 15.79 -10.33 -18.93
N ASN A 208 14.53 -9.95 -19.13
CA ASN A 208 14.14 -8.55 -19.38
C ASN A 208 13.91 -7.75 -18.08
N THR A 209 13.92 -8.40 -16.92
CA THR A 209 13.65 -7.74 -15.63
C THR A 209 14.60 -6.57 -15.38
N ASP A 210 14.05 -5.42 -15.02
CA ASP A 210 14.75 -4.15 -14.79
C ASP A 210 15.57 -3.66 -16.01
N THR A 211 15.08 -3.95 -17.22
CA THR A 211 15.63 -3.42 -18.49
C THR A 211 14.62 -2.51 -19.20
N ILE A 212 15.10 -1.78 -20.22
CA ILE A 212 14.27 -0.91 -21.07
C ILE A 212 13.37 -1.67 -22.06
N MET A 213 13.44 -3.01 -22.08
CA MET A 213 12.63 -3.83 -22.99
C MET A 213 11.17 -3.83 -22.52
N GLY A 214 10.23 -3.78 -23.46
CA GLY A 214 8.79 -3.82 -23.15
C GLY A 214 7.97 -2.92 -24.07
N HIS A 215 6.71 -2.69 -23.70
CA HIS A 215 5.82 -1.74 -24.40
C HIS A 215 6.27 -0.29 -24.19
N ASN A 216 6.93 -0.01 -23.07
CA ASN A 216 7.63 1.24 -22.79
C ASN A 216 8.88 0.97 -21.92
N PRO A 217 9.76 1.97 -21.70
CA PRO A 217 11.03 1.78 -20.98
C PRO A 217 10.91 1.31 -19.52
N HIS A 218 9.71 1.30 -18.94
CA HIS A 218 9.46 0.91 -17.56
C HIS A 218 8.63 -0.39 -17.45
N THR A 219 8.15 -0.95 -18.57
CA THR A 219 7.25 -2.11 -18.53
C THR A 219 7.90 -3.33 -17.88
N SER A 220 9.18 -3.60 -18.13
CA SER A 220 9.87 -4.74 -17.51
C SER A 220 10.54 -4.41 -16.17
N HIS A 221 10.26 -3.24 -15.58
CA HIS A 221 10.76 -2.91 -14.24
C HIS A 221 9.90 -3.57 -13.17
N ARG A 222 10.55 -3.98 -12.08
CA ARG A 222 9.85 -4.35 -10.85
C ARG A 222 9.23 -3.12 -10.21
N GLN A 223 8.04 -3.25 -9.63
CA GLN A 223 7.47 -2.18 -8.82
C GLN A 223 8.39 -1.88 -7.64
N ARG A 224 8.65 -0.59 -7.43
CA ARG A 224 9.68 -0.11 -6.53
C ARG A 224 9.37 1.26 -5.94
N TYR A 225 8.73 2.12 -6.71
CA TYR A 225 8.51 3.51 -6.35
C TYR A 225 7.13 3.67 -5.73
N LEU A 226 7.00 4.64 -4.85
CA LEU A 226 5.73 4.96 -4.21
C LEU A 226 4.69 5.35 -5.27
N ASN A 227 3.43 4.95 -5.08
CA ASN A 227 2.28 5.48 -5.79
C ASN A 227 1.25 6.02 -4.78
N SER A 228 0.81 7.28 -4.93
CA SER A 228 -0.10 7.95 -3.99
C SER A 228 -1.59 7.68 -4.27
N GLY A 229 -1.90 6.83 -5.24
CA GLY A 229 -3.28 6.50 -5.60
C GLY A 229 -4.07 5.84 -4.48
N TYR A 230 -3.40 5.12 -3.58
CA TYR A 230 -3.97 4.74 -2.31
C TYR A 230 -2.92 4.67 -1.21
N ILE A 231 -3.40 4.84 0.02
CA ILE A 231 -2.61 4.80 1.25
C ILE A 231 -3.46 4.14 2.33
N ILE A 232 -2.92 3.17 3.05
CA ILE A 232 -3.56 2.58 4.22
C ILE A 232 -2.64 2.57 5.44
N GLY A 233 -3.17 2.94 6.60
CA GLY A 233 -2.43 2.92 7.86
C GLY A 233 -3.30 3.37 9.03
N PRO A 234 -2.79 3.30 10.27
CA PRO A 234 -3.52 3.75 11.44
C PRO A 234 -3.62 5.28 11.45
N VAL A 235 -4.73 5.81 11.97
CA VAL A 235 -4.99 7.27 12.04
C VAL A 235 -3.81 8.04 12.59
N LYS A 236 -3.21 7.55 13.68
CA LYS A 236 -2.08 8.21 14.33
C LYS A 236 -0.88 8.42 13.40
N ASP A 237 -0.45 7.35 12.74
CA ASP A 237 0.75 7.39 11.90
C ASP A 237 0.45 8.15 10.60
N MET A 238 -0.74 7.95 10.03
CA MET A 238 -1.24 8.73 8.90
C MET A 238 -1.24 10.22 9.22
N ARG A 239 -1.72 10.64 10.39
CA ARG A 239 -1.77 12.06 10.81
C ARG A 239 -0.38 12.68 10.86
N GLU A 240 0.61 11.97 11.41
CA GLU A 240 2.00 12.46 11.48
C GLU A 240 2.64 12.59 10.09
N MET A 241 2.42 11.60 9.23
CA MET A 241 2.91 11.59 7.85
C MET A 241 2.26 12.70 7.01
N PHE A 242 0.93 12.85 7.06
CA PHE A 242 0.22 13.91 6.33
C PHE A 242 0.57 15.31 6.82
N ARG A 243 0.82 15.50 8.13
CA ARG A 243 1.29 16.78 8.67
C ARG A 243 2.64 17.15 8.06
N THR A 244 3.58 16.20 8.00
CA THR A 244 4.88 16.42 7.37
C THR A 244 4.72 16.72 5.87
N ALA A 245 3.89 15.96 5.16
CA ALA A 245 3.62 16.19 3.75
C ALA A 245 3.05 17.61 3.53
N TRP A 246 2.12 18.04 4.38
CA TRP A 246 1.54 19.38 4.32
C TRP A 246 2.57 20.48 4.65
N ASP A 247 3.44 20.27 5.64
CA ASP A 247 4.52 21.20 5.95
C ASP A 247 5.49 21.38 4.77
N ILE A 248 5.81 20.29 4.04
CA ILE A 248 6.60 20.36 2.81
C ILE A 248 5.88 21.18 1.74
N VAL A 249 4.58 20.93 1.53
CA VAL A 249 3.77 21.68 0.57
C VAL A 249 3.72 23.17 0.89
N GLN A 250 3.51 23.53 2.17
CA GLN A 250 3.43 24.93 2.61
C GLN A 250 4.75 25.69 2.48
N ASN A 251 5.87 24.98 2.63
CA ASN A 251 7.21 25.57 2.57
C ASN A 251 7.91 25.32 1.22
N TRP A 252 7.21 24.76 0.22
CA TRP A 252 7.82 24.45 -1.06
C TRP A 252 8.22 25.76 -1.75
N PRO A 253 9.52 26.00 -2.04
CA PRO A 253 9.90 27.15 -2.83
C PRO A 253 9.15 27.18 -4.17
N THR A 254 8.66 28.35 -4.55
CA THR A 254 8.15 28.68 -5.89
C THR A 254 9.17 28.29 -6.97
N PRO A 255 8.70 27.96 -8.20
CA PRO A 255 9.05 26.72 -8.90
C PRO A 255 10.53 26.57 -9.24
N SER A 256 10.98 25.31 -9.29
CA SER A 256 12.28 24.95 -9.90
C SER A 256 12.40 25.61 -11.28
N PRO A 257 13.58 26.11 -11.68
CA PRO A 257 13.84 26.56 -13.06
C PRO A 257 13.48 25.52 -14.14
N ASP A 258 13.36 24.24 -13.75
CA ASP A 258 12.99 23.12 -14.61
C ASP A 258 11.47 22.86 -14.68
N ASP A 259 10.66 23.53 -13.84
CA ASP A 259 9.20 23.52 -13.90
C ASP A 259 8.74 24.78 -14.67
N ASN A 260 8.55 24.61 -15.97
CA ASN A 260 8.12 25.70 -16.87
C ASN A 260 6.60 25.95 -16.84
N GLY A 261 5.86 25.33 -15.90
CA GLY A 261 4.41 25.44 -15.84
C GLY A 261 3.68 24.86 -17.05
N SER A 262 4.34 24.00 -17.85
CA SER A 262 3.75 23.43 -19.08
C SER A 262 2.62 22.43 -18.83
N GLY A 263 2.43 21.97 -17.58
CA GLY A 263 1.46 20.93 -17.26
C GLY A 263 1.80 19.55 -17.83
N SER A 264 3.02 19.35 -18.35
CA SER A 264 3.50 18.03 -18.76
C SER A 264 3.83 17.18 -17.54
N MET A 265 3.30 15.96 -17.47
CA MET A 265 3.37 15.06 -16.30
C MET A 265 4.81 14.79 -15.82
N ASP A 266 5.79 14.91 -16.70
CA ASP A 266 7.21 14.69 -16.42
C ASP A 266 7.93 15.90 -15.82
N LEU A 267 7.27 17.07 -15.71
CA LEU A 267 7.87 18.32 -15.23
C LEU A 267 7.15 18.98 -14.05
N VAL A 268 6.02 18.44 -13.58
CA VAL A 268 5.23 19.03 -12.48
C VAL A 268 5.60 18.39 -11.14
N TYR A 269 6.82 18.66 -10.71
CA TYR A 269 7.35 18.15 -9.45
C TYR A 269 6.68 18.79 -8.22
N HIS A 270 6.26 20.05 -8.29
CA HIS A 270 5.95 20.88 -7.11
C HIS A 270 4.47 21.04 -6.76
N ALA A 271 3.57 20.47 -7.56
CA ALA A 271 2.11 20.58 -7.34
C ALA A 271 1.41 19.21 -7.36
N SER A 272 2.16 18.14 -7.09
CA SER A 272 1.68 16.76 -7.15
C SER A 272 1.76 16.12 -5.76
N ASP A 273 0.66 15.53 -5.30
CA ASP A 273 0.59 14.73 -4.07
C ASP A 273 1.58 13.55 -4.13
N GLN A 274 1.64 12.87 -5.28
CA GLN A 274 2.60 11.81 -5.58
C GLN A 274 4.04 12.24 -5.29
N SER A 275 4.42 13.45 -5.71
CA SER A 275 5.77 13.97 -5.52
C SER A 275 6.10 14.22 -4.06
N VAL A 276 5.18 14.84 -3.31
CA VAL A 276 5.37 15.13 -1.89
C VAL A 276 5.54 13.84 -1.10
N PHE A 277 4.66 12.86 -1.29
CA PHE A 277 4.78 11.58 -0.58
C PHE A 277 6.04 10.82 -0.97
N ALA A 278 6.47 10.87 -2.24
CA ALA A 278 7.73 10.29 -2.66
C ALA A 278 8.94 10.97 -1.99
N ILE A 279 8.91 12.29 -1.79
CA ILE A 279 9.94 13.03 -1.02
C ILE A 279 9.97 12.55 0.43
N VAL A 280 8.81 12.47 1.11
CA VAL A 280 8.72 12.00 2.50
C VAL A 280 9.28 10.58 2.63
N PHE A 281 8.90 9.68 1.72
CA PHE A 281 9.41 8.30 1.70
C PHE A 281 10.92 8.24 1.42
N GLY A 282 11.42 9.06 0.48
CA GLY A 282 12.83 9.16 0.17
C GLY A 282 13.67 9.66 1.34
N GLN A 283 13.20 10.69 2.04
CA GLN A 283 13.81 11.21 3.27
C GLN A 283 13.87 10.14 4.38
N GLN A 284 12.78 9.40 4.57
CA GLN A 284 12.74 8.26 5.50
C GLN A 284 13.82 7.22 5.15
N GLU A 285 13.90 6.79 3.89
CA GLU A 285 14.85 5.75 3.48
C GLU A 285 16.31 6.21 3.52
N TYR A 286 16.57 7.49 3.22
CA TYR A 286 17.88 8.10 3.42
C TYR A 286 18.27 8.05 4.91
N GLN A 287 17.37 8.47 5.80
CA GLN A 287 17.63 8.48 7.24
C GLN A 287 17.76 7.07 7.82
N ARG A 288 17.00 6.09 7.32
CA ARG A 288 17.19 4.67 7.67
C ARG A 288 18.59 4.17 7.30
N GLU A 289 19.15 4.60 6.18
CA GLU A 289 20.55 4.28 5.82
C GLU A 289 21.56 4.97 6.77
N VAL A 290 21.33 6.22 7.16
CA VAL A 290 22.14 6.93 8.17
C VAL A 290 22.17 6.13 9.49
N LEU A 291 21.00 5.73 9.98
CA LEU A 291 20.87 4.96 11.22
C LEU A 291 21.51 3.58 11.10
N ARG A 292 21.31 2.88 9.98
CA ARG A 292 21.96 1.59 9.72
C ARG A 292 23.48 1.68 9.82
N ARG A 293 24.09 2.73 9.24
CA ARG A 293 25.55 2.93 9.32
C ARG A 293 26.00 3.28 10.72
N ARG A 294 25.28 4.17 11.40
CA ARG A 294 25.61 4.62 12.77
C ARG A 294 25.63 3.46 13.77
N HIS A 295 24.67 2.55 13.67
CA HIS A 295 24.56 1.38 14.55
C HIS A 295 25.33 0.15 14.05
N SER A 296 26.06 0.26 12.95
CA SER A 296 26.93 -0.81 12.48
C SER A 296 28.18 -0.93 13.37
N SER A 297 28.49 -2.14 13.84
CA SER A 297 29.73 -2.39 14.58
C SER A 297 30.94 -2.39 13.63
N SER A 298 32.14 -2.05 14.12
CA SER A 298 33.38 -2.04 13.31
C SER A 298 33.69 -3.40 12.67
N TRP A 299 33.27 -4.51 13.29
CA TRP A 299 33.40 -5.87 12.75
C TRP A 299 32.38 -6.15 11.63
N THR A 300 31.11 -5.78 11.82
CA THR A 300 30.10 -5.85 10.74
C THR A 300 30.38 -4.88 9.60
N TRP A 301 31.06 -3.77 9.86
CA TRP A 301 31.42 -2.75 8.87
C TRP A 301 32.45 -3.26 7.85
N GLN A 302 33.36 -4.15 8.28
CA GLN A 302 34.32 -4.81 7.37
C GLN A 302 33.67 -5.86 6.46
N HIS A 303 32.55 -6.48 6.87
CA HIS A 303 31.82 -7.49 6.10
C HIS A 303 30.58 -6.95 5.34
N LYS A 304 30.03 -5.79 5.74
CA LYS A 304 28.91 -5.08 5.07
C LYS A 304 29.37 -3.73 4.50
N LYS A 305 30.55 -3.71 3.87
CA LYS A 305 31.18 -2.49 3.32
C LYS A 305 30.34 -1.80 2.23
N THR A 306 29.37 -2.50 1.66
CA THR A 306 28.50 -2.01 0.60
C THR A 306 27.06 -2.00 1.12
N SER A 307 26.36 -0.87 0.96
CA SER A 307 24.90 -0.91 0.89
C SER A 307 24.49 -2.03 -0.07
N PRO A 308 23.32 -2.70 0.10
CA PRO A 308 22.84 -3.64 -0.91
C PRO A 308 22.96 -2.98 -2.28
N VAL A 309 23.63 -3.63 -3.24
CA VAL A 309 23.87 -3.05 -4.56
C VAL A 309 22.51 -2.67 -5.13
N ASN A 310 22.24 -1.37 -5.15
CA ASN A 310 20.95 -0.86 -5.57
C ASN A 310 21.11 -0.39 -7.03
N LYS A 311 20.18 -0.73 -7.90
CA LYS A 311 20.23 -0.36 -9.32
C LYS A 311 19.03 0.48 -9.67
N ILE A 312 19.22 1.71 -10.11
CA ILE A 312 18.15 2.57 -10.61
C ILE A 312 18.31 2.70 -12.12
N GLU A 313 17.38 2.12 -12.87
CA GLU A 313 17.38 2.14 -14.34
C GLU A 313 18.76 1.78 -14.92
N GLY A 314 19.34 0.68 -14.43
CA GLY A 314 20.68 0.21 -14.82
C GLY A 314 21.86 0.90 -14.13
N THR A 315 21.66 2.04 -13.46
CA THR A 315 22.72 2.76 -12.72
C THR A 315 22.94 2.16 -11.35
N VAL A 316 24.16 1.70 -11.07
CA VAL A 316 24.54 1.13 -9.77
C VAL A 316 24.78 2.23 -8.73
N ILE A 317 24.08 2.15 -7.61
CA ILE A 317 24.28 2.96 -6.40
C ILE A 317 25.01 2.11 -5.38
N GLN A 318 26.30 2.40 -5.18
CA GLN A 318 27.14 1.71 -4.20
C GLN A 318 26.98 2.27 -2.79
N ASP A 319 26.73 3.58 -2.70
CA ASP A 319 26.57 4.33 -1.46
C ASP A 319 25.35 5.25 -1.61
N ILE A 320 24.27 4.97 -0.87
CA ILE A 320 23.05 5.79 -0.88
C ILE A 320 23.29 7.18 -0.26
N LEU A 321 24.18 7.31 0.73
CA LEU A 321 24.46 8.60 1.38
C LEU A 321 25.39 9.49 0.56
N ASN A 322 26.12 8.90 -0.40
CA ASN A 322 27.03 9.60 -1.30
C ASN A 322 27.13 8.88 -2.66
N PRO A 323 26.06 8.88 -3.49
CA PRO A 323 26.09 8.24 -4.79
C PRO A 323 27.07 8.94 -5.73
N ALA A 324 27.61 8.17 -6.69
CA ALA A 324 28.69 8.63 -7.57
C ALA A 324 28.24 9.65 -8.64
N PHE A 325 26.94 9.90 -8.79
CA PHE A 325 26.37 10.87 -9.73
C PHE A 325 25.96 12.16 -9.01
N THR A 326 25.76 13.24 -9.76
CA THR A 326 25.21 14.50 -9.24
C THR A 326 23.80 14.28 -8.72
N HIS A 327 23.56 14.56 -7.44
CA HIS A 327 22.32 14.26 -6.74
C HIS A 327 21.91 15.37 -5.78
N GLU A 328 20.63 15.37 -5.41
CA GLU A 328 20.10 16.20 -4.34
C GLU A 328 20.66 15.74 -2.98
N LYS A 329 21.26 16.67 -2.24
CA LYS A 329 21.86 16.39 -0.94
C LYS A 329 20.83 16.52 0.18
N MET A 330 20.96 15.67 1.18
CA MET A 330 20.20 15.73 2.43
C MET A 330 21.17 15.70 3.61
N GLU A 331 20.82 16.38 4.69
CA GLU A 331 21.57 16.35 5.94
C GLU A 331 21.27 15.05 6.71
N ALA A 332 22.32 14.41 7.25
CA ALA A 332 22.16 13.27 8.13
C ALA A 332 21.76 13.73 9.53
N LEU A 333 20.55 13.36 9.98
CA LEU A 333 20.03 13.78 11.28
C LEU A 333 20.29 12.74 12.37
N GLU A 334 20.04 13.12 13.63
CA GLU A 334 20.05 12.19 14.77
C GLU A 334 18.69 11.53 15.00
N GLY A 335 18.74 10.31 15.54
CA GLY A 335 17.58 9.52 15.93
C GLY A 335 16.62 9.21 14.78
N ARG A 336 15.39 8.87 15.15
CA ARG A 336 14.27 8.53 14.26
C ARG A 336 13.61 9.72 13.55
N SER A 337 14.33 10.80 13.31
CA SER A 337 13.84 11.90 12.46
C SER A 337 13.40 11.33 11.10
N TYR A 338 12.36 11.87 10.48
CA TYR A 338 11.81 11.36 9.20
C TYR A 338 11.35 9.89 9.18
N GLU A 339 11.20 9.21 10.33
CA GLU A 339 10.62 7.88 10.39
C GLU A 339 9.09 7.94 10.53
N TYR A 340 8.37 7.60 9.46
CA TYR A 340 6.90 7.67 9.39
C TYR A 340 6.25 6.30 9.21
N GLY A 341 7.02 5.21 9.25
CA GLY A 341 6.51 3.87 9.01
C GLY A 341 6.06 3.60 7.58
N ILE A 342 6.49 4.41 6.60
CA ILE A 342 6.09 4.24 5.19
C ILE A 342 6.74 2.99 4.60
N GLY A 343 5.94 2.21 3.86
CA GLY A 343 6.42 1.27 2.87
C GLY A 343 5.37 0.99 1.81
N LEU A 344 5.61 -0.03 0.97
CA LEU A 344 4.91 -0.18 -0.31
C LEU A 344 4.29 -1.58 -0.47
N ASP A 345 3.18 -1.64 -1.18
CA ASP A 345 2.54 -2.88 -1.66
C ASP A 345 3.30 -3.48 -2.86
N TYR A 346 4.51 -3.98 -2.62
CA TYR A 346 5.38 -4.50 -3.66
C TYR A 346 4.81 -5.68 -4.45
N PHE A 347 3.90 -6.47 -3.87
CA PHE A 347 3.38 -7.69 -4.49
C PHE A 347 1.96 -7.52 -5.04
N SER A 348 1.46 -6.28 -5.04
CA SER A 348 0.08 -5.96 -5.42
C SER A 348 -0.94 -6.82 -4.66
N ASP A 349 -0.68 -7.07 -3.38
CA ASP A 349 -1.58 -7.80 -2.49
C ASP A 349 -2.84 -6.95 -2.22
N LEU A 350 -2.68 -5.62 -2.12
CA LEU A 350 -3.78 -4.68 -1.93
C LEU A 350 -4.23 -4.12 -3.27
N GLY A 351 -3.39 -3.36 -3.95
CA GLY A 351 -3.80 -2.59 -5.12
C GLY A 351 -2.76 -2.60 -6.23
N HIS A 352 -3.13 -3.19 -7.36
CA HIS A 352 -2.27 -3.19 -8.56
C HIS A 352 -2.37 -1.84 -9.28
N GLN A 353 -1.21 -1.22 -9.51
CA GLN A 353 -1.06 -0.04 -10.34
C GLN A 353 -1.02 -0.50 -11.79
N THR A 354 -1.82 0.08 -12.69
CA THR A 354 -1.77 -0.32 -14.11
C THR A 354 -0.72 0.43 -14.90
N ALA A 355 -0.30 1.62 -14.46
CA ALA A 355 0.62 2.46 -15.20
C ALA A 355 1.99 1.77 -15.38
N ASN A 356 2.34 1.50 -16.64
CA ASN A 356 3.51 0.69 -17.05
C ASN A 356 3.40 -0.81 -16.75
N SER A 357 2.22 -1.31 -16.46
CA SER A 357 1.90 -2.71 -16.11
C SER A 357 0.55 -3.13 -16.72
N GLU A 358 0.15 -2.47 -17.81
CA GLU A 358 -1.14 -2.66 -18.47
C GLU A 358 -1.33 -4.11 -18.95
N LYS A 359 -0.23 -4.78 -19.30
CA LYS A 359 -0.21 -6.17 -19.79
C LYS A 359 0.07 -7.20 -18.71
N ASP A 360 0.38 -6.76 -17.49
CA ASP A 360 0.70 -7.66 -16.38
C ASP A 360 -0.54 -8.21 -15.69
N SER A 361 -1.73 -7.80 -16.15
CA SER A 361 -2.98 -8.15 -15.51
C SER A 361 -4.08 -8.44 -16.53
N MET A 362 -4.99 -9.34 -16.15
CA MET A 362 -6.17 -9.70 -16.94
C MET A 362 -7.34 -10.11 -16.03
N TRP A 363 -8.56 -10.02 -16.55
CA TRP A 363 -9.74 -10.60 -15.91
C TRP A 363 -9.80 -12.09 -16.22
N MET A 364 -9.70 -12.92 -15.19
CA MET A 364 -9.59 -14.38 -15.29
C MET A 364 -10.72 -15.06 -14.51
N ARG A 365 -11.19 -16.22 -14.97
CA ARG A 365 -12.05 -17.09 -14.17
C ARG A 365 -11.25 -18.31 -13.72
N TYR A 366 -11.43 -18.68 -12.46
CA TYR A 366 -10.67 -19.78 -11.85
C TYR A 366 -11.41 -21.12 -11.98
N ASP A 367 -12.62 -21.14 -12.54
CA ASP A 367 -13.30 -22.34 -13.00
C ASP A 367 -13.01 -22.72 -14.46
N ASP A 368 -12.23 -21.90 -15.19
CA ASP A 368 -11.70 -22.28 -16.51
C ASP A 368 -10.70 -23.44 -16.38
N SER A 369 -10.70 -24.36 -17.36
CA SER A 369 -9.66 -25.39 -17.44
C SER A 369 -8.27 -24.75 -17.62
N PRO A 370 -7.18 -25.36 -17.10
CA PRO A 370 -5.82 -24.81 -17.25
C PRO A 370 -5.43 -24.46 -18.68
N ASP A 371 -5.85 -25.24 -19.67
CA ASP A 371 -5.55 -24.96 -21.09
C ASP A 371 -6.21 -23.66 -21.56
N VAL A 372 -7.51 -23.47 -21.26
CA VAL A 372 -8.24 -22.22 -21.57
C VAL A 372 -7.66 -21.04 -20.79
N PHE A 373 -7.29 -21.26 -19.53
CA PHE A 373 -6.67 -20.25 -18.69
C PHE A 373 -5.35 -19.78 -19.31
N LEU A 374 -4.48 -20.71 -19.69
CA LEU A 374 -3.18 -20.42 -20.30
C LEU A 374 -3.31 -19.79 -21.68
N ASP A 375 -4.24 -20.28 -22.52
CA ASP A 375 -4.49 -19.72 -23.86
C ASP A 375 -4.85 -18.22 -23.79
N LYS A 376 -5.70 -17.83 -22.84
CA LYS A 376 -6.00 -16.40 -22.58
C LYS A 376 -4.75 -15.60 -22.22
N THR A 377 -3.84 -16.18 -21.43
CA THR A 377 -2.59 -15.52 -21.02
C THR A 377 -1.48 -15.57 -22.08
N ARG A 378 -1.67 -16.31 -23.17
CA ARG A 378 -0.72 -16.49 -24.28
C ARG A 378 -1.23 -15.96 -25.62
N GLY A 379 -2.43 -15.37 -25.64
CA GLY A 379 -3.11 -15.03 -26.89
C GLY A 379 -2.33 -14.09 -27.81
N ASP A 380 -2.73 -14.08 -29.09
CA ASP A 380 -2.04 -13.47 -30.25
C ASP A 380 -1.68 -11.97 -30.13
N ASN A 381 -2.20 -11.26 -29.11
CA ASN A 381 -1.96 -9.83 -28.87
C ASN A 381 -0.97 -9.56 -27.71
N ARG A 382 -0.20 -10.57 -27.31
CA ARG A 382 0.87 -10.49 -26.31
C ARG A 382 2.23 -10.76 -26.96
N ASN A 383 3.25 -10.06 -26.48
CA ASN A 383 4.63 -10.22 -26.94
C ASN A 383 5.42 -11.15 -26.01
N ASP A 384 6.56 -11.67 -26.48
CA ASP A 384 7.44 -12.57 -25.70
C ASP A 384 7.98 -11.97 -24.39
N PHE A 385 7.88 -10.65 -24.21
CA PHE A 385 8.28 -9.95 -23.00
C PHE A 385 7.11 -9.66 -22.03
N ASP A 386 5.87 -9.95 -22.43
CA ASP A 386 4.72 -9.88 -21.52
C ASP A 386 4.77 -11.08 -20.57
N CYS A 387 4.47 -10.87 -19.29
CA CYS A 387 4.47 -11.98 -18.33
C CYS A 387 3.50 -13.10 -18.73
N GLU A 388 3.96 -14.34 -18.61
CA GLU A 388 3.06 -15.48 -18.45
C GLU A 388 2.50 -15.52 -17.02
N TYR A 389 1.37 -16.21 -16.84
CA TYR A 389 0.81 -16.44 -15.51
C TYR A 389 1.73 -17.34 -14.67
N GLN A 390 2.14 -16.84 -13.49
CA GLN A 390 3.05 -17.53 -12.57
C GLN A 390 2.35 -18.13 -11.33
N GLY A 391 1.00 -18.07 -11.27
CA GLY A 391 0.23 -18.58 -10.13
C GLY A 391 -0.08 -20.08 -10.20
N ASP A 392 -0.85 -20.58 -9.23
CA ASP A 392 -1.18 -22.00 -9.07
C ASP A 392 -2.59 -22.39 -9.56
N TYR A 393 -3.26 -21.48 -10.29
CA TYR A 393 -4.61 -21.64 -10.85
C TYR A 393 -5.71 -21.81 -9.79
N LYS A 394 -5.46 -21.41 -8.53
CA LYS A 394 -6.44 -21.53 -7.45
C LYS A 394 -6.80 -20.17 -6.88
N ILE A 395 -8.01 -20.11 -6.34
CA ILE A 395 -8.41 -19.01 -5.48
C ILE A 395 -7.64 -19.10 -4.16
N PRO A 396 -6.92 -18.03 -3.76
CA PRO A 396 -6.22 -17.94 -2.49
C PRO A 396 -7.11 -18.26 -1.28
N SER A 397 -6.52 -18.87 -0.24
CA SER A 397 -7.27 -19.32 0.94
C SER A 397 -7.88 -18.18 1.76
N ASP A 398 -7.23 -17.02 1.78
CA ASP A 398 -7.71 -15.79 2.42
C ASP A 398 -9.02 -15.27 1.80
N MET A 399 -9.23 -15.53 0.51
CA MET A 399 -10.50 -15.19 -0.14
C MET A 399 -11.64 -16.13 0.24
N LYS A 400 -11.34 -17.36 0.69
CA LYS A 400 -12.33 -18.39 1.07
C LYS A 400 -12.70 -18.36 2.54
N MET A 401 -12.18 -17.39 3.31
CA MET A 401 -12.47 -17.29 4.75
C MET A 401 -13.90 -16.79 5.04
N TYR A 402 -14.57 -16.20 4.06
CA TYR A 402 -15.89 -15.58 4.20
C TYR A 402 -16.93 -16.32 3.35
N ASP A 403 -18.20 -16.25 3.77
CA ASP A 403 -19.29 -16.87 3.02
C ASP A 403 -19.56 -16.07 1.73
N GLU A 404 -18.89 -16.50 0.66
CA GLU A 404 -18.96 -15.90 -0.67
C GLU A 404 -20.40 -15.83 -1.20
N THR A 405 -21.29 -16.72 -0.76
CA THR A 405 -22.69 -16.73 -1.19
C THR A 405 -23.50 -15.55 -0.66
N THR A 406 -23.00 -14.85 0.36
CA THR A 406 -23.57 -13.60 0.88
C THR A 406 -23.08 -12.37 0.11
N LEU A 407 -21.92 -12.50 -0.55
CA LEU A 407 -21.27 -11.42 -1.29
C LEU A 407 -21.66 -11.45 -2.77
N LEU A 408 -21.66 -12.66 -3.34
CA LEU A 408 -21.85 -12.91 -4.76
C LEU A 408 -23.31 -13.31 -5.07
N PRO A 409 -23.85 -12.82 -6.20
CA PRO A 409 -25.21 -13.11 -6.60
C PRO A 409 -25.38 -14.57 -7.05
N ASN A 410 -26.63 -15.06 -7.01
CA ASN A 410 -27.04 -16.36 -7.56
C ASN A 410 -26.27 -17.57 -7.01
N LYS A 411 -25.81 -17.52 -5.75
CA LYS A 411 -25.02 -18.59 -5.09
C LYS A 411 -23.72 -18.91 -5.85
N ARG A 412 -23.15 -17.94 -6.56
CA ARG A 412 -21.81 -18.03 -7.13
C ARG A 412 -20.76 -17.97 -6.03
N ASN A 413 -19.55 -18.37 -6.39
CA ASN A 413 -18.34 -18.33 -5.59
C ASN A 413 -17.24 -17.60 -6.42
N TRP A 414 -16.07 -17.31 -5.84
CA TRP A 414 -14.98 -16.59 -6.50
C TRP A 414 -14.45 -17.27 -7.77
N GLU A 415 -14.57 -18.60 -7.87
CA GLU A 415 -14.13 -19.35 -9.05
C GLU A 415 -15.00 -19.05 -10.28
N HIS A 416 -16.29 -18.75 -10.07
CA HIS A 416 -17.29 -18.56 -11.12
C HIS A 416 -17.44 -17.12 -11.65
N VAL A 417 -16.60 -16.19 -11.18
CA VAL A 417 -16.66 -14.77 -11.59
C VAL A 417 -15.31 -14.33 -12.17
N ASN A 418 -15.34 -13.28 -12.99
CA ASN A 418 -14.13 -12.68 -13.52
C ASN A 418 -13.39 -11.93 -12.42
N LEU A 419 -12.18 -12.35 -12.11
CA LEU A 419 -11.29 -11.74 -11.13
C LEU A 419 -10.10 -11.11 -11.82
N TYR A 420 -9.85 -9.85 -11.51
CA TYR A 420 -8.67 -9.15 -11.97
C TYR A 420 -7.44 -9.78 -11.32
N THR A 421 -6.54 -10.31 -12.14
CA THR A 421 -5.41 -11.13 -11.71
C THR A 421 -4.12 -10.53 -12.26
N HIS A 422 -3.13 -10.29 -11.40
CA HIS A 422 -1.77 -9.94 -11.77
C HIS A 422 -1.02 -11.20 -12.21
N LEU A 423 -0.78 -11.33 -13.50
CA LEU A 423 -0.22 -12.51 -14.17
C LEU A 423 1.20 -12.83 -13.70
N CYS A 424 2.09 -11.83 -13.69
CA CYS A 424 3.50 -12.03 -13.31
C CYS A 424 3.68 -12.56 -11.88
N MET A 425 2.74 -12.27 -10.99
CA MET A 425 2.83 -12.62 -9.57
C MET A 425 1.88 -13.75 -9.18
N GLY A 426 0.89 -14.06 -10.03
CA GLY A 426 -0.22 -14.92 -9.67
C GLY A 426 -1.16 -14.33 -8.62
N THR A 427 -1.06 -13.02 -8.32
CA THR A 427 -1.81 -12.35 -7.25
C THR A 427 -3.18 -11.89 -7.75
N ILE A 428 -4.23 -12.08 -6.93
CA ILE A 428 -5.54 -11.46 -7.13
C ILE A 428 -5.60 -10.26 -6.17
N PRO A 429 -5.31 -9.02 -6.59
CA PRO A 429 -5.29 -7.85 -5.69
C PRO A 429 -6.68 -7.56 -5.09
N VAL A 430 -6.73 -6.87 -3.95
CA VAL A 430 -8.00 -6.37 -3.39
C VAL A 430 -8.68 -5.38 -4.34
N MET A 431 -7.89 -4.54 -5.00
CA MET A 431 -8.37 -3.48 -5.89
C MET A 431 -7.46 -3.28 -7.11
N ALA A 432 -8.03 -2.74 -8.18
CA ALA A 432 -7.29 -2.38 -9.38
C ALA A 432 -7.27 -0.86 -9.56
N HIS A 433 -6.10 -0.27 -9.74
CA HIS A 433 -5.91 1.17 -9.98
C HIS A 433 -5.60 1.44 -11.46
N PHE A 434 -6.59 1.95 -12.17
CA PHE A 434 -6.56 2.23 -13.61
C PHE A 434 -5.88 3.58 -13.93
N ASN A 435 -4.64 3.76 -13.46
CA ASN A 435 -3.85 5.00 -13.59
C ASN A 435 -3.00 5.16 -14.86
N SER A 436 -3.08 4.24 -15.83
CA SER A 436 -2.27 4.23 -17.06
C SER A 436 -2.63 5.32 -18.08
N PRO A 437 -1.68 5.93 -18.83
CA PRO A 437 -2.01 6.85 -19.93
C PRO A 437 -3.10 6.29 -20.88
N GLY A 438 -4.13 7.09 -21.19
CA GLY A 438 -5.33 6.60 -21.91
C GLY A 438 -6.40 5.95 -21.01
N GLN A 439 -6.29 6.15 -19.68
CA GLN A 439 -7.13 5.56 -18.63
C GLN A 439 -8.62 5.45 -18.96
N LYS A 440 -9.20 6.49 -19.59
CA LYS A 440 -10.62 6.52 -19.92
C LYS A 440 -11.02 5.33 -20.80
N ALA A 441 -10.27 5.06 -21.87
CA ALA A 441 -10.54 3.94 -22.76
C ALA A 441 -10.36 2.59 -22.06
N ALA A 442 -9.34 2.47 -21.20
CA ALA A 442 -9.12 1.25 -20.41
C ALA A 442 -10.27 0.99 -19.43
N ARG A 443 -10.73 2.01 -18.70
CA ARG A 443 -11.87 1.89 -17.77
C ARG A 443 -13.18 1.56 -18.49
N GLU A 444 -13.43 2.14 -19.66
CA GLU A 444 -14.60 1.81 -20.48
C GLU A 444 -14.53 0.36 -21.02
N TYR A 445 -13.33 -0.11 -21.38
CA TYR A 445 -13.11 -1.47 -21.88
C TYR A 445 -13.22 -2.53 -20.77
N TYR A 446 -12.62 -2.29 -19.61
CA TYR A 446 -12.55 -3.27 -18.52
C TYR A 446 -13.81 -3.32 -17.66
N TRP A 447 -14.58 -2.23 -17.57
CA TRP A 447 -15.75 -2.18 -16.71
C TRP A 447 -16.79 -3.28 -17.00
N PRO A 448 -17.18 -3.59 -18.26
CA PRO A 448 -18.10 -4.68 -18.56
C PRO A 448 -17.56 -6.09 -18.25
N LEU A 449 -16.23 -6.25 -18.14
CA LEU A 449 -15.61 -7.52 -17.78
C LEU A 449 -15.69 -7.78 -16.28
N PHE A 450 -15.83 -6.73 -15.48
CA PHE A 450 -15.91 -6.83 -14.04
C PHE A 450 -17.30 -7.32 -13.61
N TRP A 451 -17.35 -8.38 -12.80
CA TRP A 451 -18.61 -8.96 -12.37
C TRP A 451 -19.50 -7.98 -11.59
N VAL A 452 -18.95 -7.02 -10.84
CA VAL A 452 -19.75 -6.02 -10.11
C VAL A 452 -20.62 -5.22 -11.08
N GLN A 453 -20.11 -4.90 -12.26
CA GLN A 453 -20.86 -4.19 -13.30
C GLN A 453 -22.10 -4.99 -13.73
N GLN A 454 -21.92 -6.29 -13.94
CA GLN A 454 -22.96 -7.19 -14.43
C GLN A 454 -24.15 -7.28 -13.47
N TYR A 455 -23.90 -7.14 -12.16
CA TYR A 455 -24.92 -7.19 -11.12
C TYR A 455 -25.18 -5.84 -10.43
N GLY A 456 -24.60 -4.76 -10.97
CA GLY A 456 -24.56 -3.46 -10.32
C GLY A 456 -25.94 -2.94 -9.96
N LYS A 457 -26.90 -3.02 -10.90
CA LYS A 457 -28.27 -2.58 -10.70
C LYS A 457 -28.94 -3.34 -9.54
N TRP A 458 -28.79 -4.66 -9.52
CA TRP A 458 -29.32 -5.50 -8.44
C TRP A 458 -28.68 -5.15 -7.09
N ILE A 459 -27.36 -4.89 -7.05
CA ILE A 459 -26.65 -4.49 -5.83
C ILE A 459 -27.22 -3.17 -5.29
N VAL A 460 -27.40 -2.15 -6.14
CA VAL A 460 -27.98 -0.86 -5.73
C VAL A 460 -29.39 -1.04 -5.18
N GLU A 461 -30.26 -1.76 -5.90
CA GLU A 461 -31.66 -1.99 -5.52
C GLU A 461 -31.82 -2.85 -4.26
N ASN A 462 -30.81 -3.65 -3.89
CA ASN A 462 -30.89 -4.61 -2.77
C ASN A 462 -29.91 -4.31 -1.63
N SER A 463 -29.12 -3.25 -1.69
CA SER A 463 -28.04 -2.96 -0.73
C SER A 463 -28.51 -3.00 0.73
N GLU A 464 -29.63 -2.35 1.04
CA GLU A 464 -30.20 -2.34 2.40
C GLU A 464 -30.66 -3.73 2.85
N ARG A 465 -31.34 -4.48 1.96
CA ARG A 465 -31.81 -5.84 2.23
C ARG A 465 -30.64 -6.80 2.48
N LEU A 466 -29.50 -6.55 1.87
CA LEU A 466 -28.26 -7.30 2.07
C LEU A 466 -27.51 -6.89 3.36
N GLY A 467 -28.08 -6.00 4.18
CA GLY A 467 -27.44 -5.50 5.39
C GLY A 467 -26.26 -4.57 5.13
N ARG A 468 -26.08 -4.10 3.88
CA ARG A 468 -24.95 -3.26 3.48
C ARG A 468 -25.22 -1.78 3.75
N GLY A 469 -26.44 -1.42 4.16
CA GLY A 469 -26.86 -0.03 4.43
C GLY A 469 -27.21 0.75 3.16
N ARG A 470 -27.47 2.04 3.33
CA ARG A 470 -27.85 2.96 2.24
C ARG A 470 -26.70 3.12 1.25
N MET A 471 -27.03 3.20 -0.04
CA MET A 471 -26.07 3.59 -1.09
C MET A 471 -25.85 5.11 -1.00
N GLY A 472 -24.58 5.53 -0.93
CA GLY A 472 -24.22 6.93 -0.77
C GLY A 472 -22.86 7.08 -0.12
N ALA A 473 -22.52 8.31 0.23
CA ALA A 473 -21.30 8.66 0.94
C ALA A 473 -21.56 9.84 1.89
N THR A 474 -20.76 9.92 2.96
CA THR A 474 -20.75 11.10 3.81
C THR A 474 -19.82 12.15 3.22
N ALA A 475 -20.34 13.30 2.83
CA ALA A 475 -19.53 14.48 2.60
C ALA A 475 -19.09 15.08 3.93
N TRP A 476 -17.78 15.17 4.13
CA TRP A 476 -17.19 15.76 5.32
C TRP A 476 -16.40 17.01 4.96
N LYS A 477 -16.57 18.04 5.78
CA LYS A 477 -15.83 19.29 5.71
C LYS A 477 -15.58 19.81 7.11
N LYS A 478 -14.38 20.36 7.30
CA LYS A 478 -13.96 20.92 8.58
C LYS A 478 -14.94 22.01 9.04
N ASP A 479 -15.27 21.98 10.33
CA ASP A 479 -16.18 22.93 10.99
C ASP A 479 -17.64 22.92 10.48
N GLU A 480 -18.01 21.93 9.66
CA GLU A 480 -19.37 21.71 9.17
C GLU A 480 -19.93 20.37 9.70
N GLN A 481 -21.26 20.25 9.76
CA GLN A 481 -21.88 18.97 10.10
C GLN A 481 -21.78 18.02 8.90
N PRO A 482 -21.33 16.76 9.09
CA PRO A 482 -21.26 15.81 7.98
C PRO A 482 -22.62 15.63 7.31
N GLN A 483 -22.63 15.64 5.98
CA GLN A 483 -23.85 15.50 5.18
C GLN A 483 -23.82 14.17 4.44
N PHE A 484 -24.85 13.35 4.62
CA PHE A 484 -25.03 12.17 3.78
C PHE A 484 -25.53 12.59 2.39
N LEU A 485 -24.79 12.19 1.36
CA LEU A 485 -25.17 12.32 -0.05
C LEU A 485 -25.67 10.94 -0.52
N ASP A 486 -26.93 10.88 -0.93
CA ASP A 486 -27.52 9.65 -1.43
C ASP A 486 -27.00 9.28 -2.83
N TRP A 487 -27.30 8.04 -3.24
CA TRP A 487 -26.88 7.52 -4.54
C TRP A 487 -27.32 8.39 -5.71
N ASP A 488 -28.56 8.86 -5.74
CA ASP A 488 -29.08 9.63 -6.88
C ASP A 488 -28.45 11.03 -6.95
N THR A 489 -28.02 11.58 -5.81
CA THR A 489 -27.26 12.83 -5.73
C THR A 489 -25.85 12.67 -6.31
N LEU A 490 -25.17 11.57 -6.01
CA LEU A 490 -23.80 11.31 -6.46
C LEU A 490 -23.73 10.71 -7.87
N CYS A 491 -24.74 9.92 -8.22
CA CYS A 491 -24.80 9.05 -9.39
C CYS A 491 -26.15 9.24 -10.11
N PRO A 492 -26.36 10.41 -10.74
CA PRO A 492 -27.61 10.73 -11.41
C PRO A 492 -27.94 9.73 -12.52
N ALA A 493 -29.22 9.65 -12.88
CA ALA A 493 -29.76 8.66 -13.82
C ALA A 493 -29.03 8.63 -15.18
N GLU A 494 -28.47 9.76 -15.63
CA GLU A 494 -27.65 9.88 -16.85
C GLU A 494 -26.41 8.98 -16.86
N TYR A 495 -25.88 8.59 -15.69
CA TYR A 495 -24.75 7.67 -15.59
C TYR A 495 -25.15 6.20 -15.72
N SER A 496 -26.44 5.89 -15.65
CA SER A 496 -26.94 4.50 -15.65
C SER A 496 -26.55 3.72 -16.91
N GLU A 497 -26.50 4.38 -18.07
CA GLU A 497 -26.14 3.74 -19.34
C GLU A 497 -24.69 3.22 -19.31
N GLU A 498 -23.77 3.99 -18.74
CA GLU A 498 -22.37 3.59 -18.59
C GLU A 498 -22.18 2.62 -17.41
N LEU A 499 -22.86 2.85 -16.29
CA LEU A 499 -22.76 1.99 -15.10
C LEU A 499 -23.27 0.58 -15.37
N TYR A 500 -24.37 0.44 -16.10
CA TYR A 500 -25.06 -0.83 -16.30
C TYR A 500 -25.09 -1.29 -17.77
N ARG A 501 -24.17 -0.79 -18.60
CA ARG A 501 -24.04 -1.16 -20.02
C ARG A 501 -24.05 -2.68 -20.20
N GLY A 502 -25.01 -3.21 -20.96
CA GLY A 502 -25.08 -4.65 -21.27
C GLY A 502 -25.49 -5.55 -20.09
N SER A 503 -26.02 -5.00 -18.99
CA SER A 503 -26.43 -5.76 -17.80
C SER A 503 -27.67 -6.65 -17.98
N ASP A 504 -28.39 -6.52 -19.10
CA ASP A 504 -29.55 -7.37 -19.43
C ASP A 504 -29.21 -8.87 -19.56
N LEU A 505 -27.92 -9.22 -19.60
CA LEU A 505 -27.42 -10.60 -19.74
C LEU A 505 -27.19 -11.34 -18.40
N ALA A 506 -27.27 -10.67 -17.24
CA ALA A 506 -26.87 -11.26 -15.96
C ALA A 506 -28.03 -11.81 -15.11
N LEU A 507 -29.29 -11.58 -15.52
CA LEU A 507 -30.49 -12.03 -14.80
C LEU A 507 -31.12 -13.32 -15.35
N SER A 508 -30.47 -14.00 -16.31
CA SER A 508 -30.94 -15.29 -16.87
C SER A 508 -30.20 -16.48 -16.28
#